data_AF-A0A3B6I7L6-F1
#
_entry.id   AF-A0A3B6I7L6-F1
#
_cell.length_a   1.000
_cell.length_b   1.000
_cell.length_c   1.000
_cell.angle_alpha   90.00
_cell.angle_beta   90.00
_cell.angle_gamma   90.00
#
_symmetry.space_group_name_H-M   'P 1'
#
loop_
_entity.id
_entity.type
_entity.pdbx_description
1 polymer ?
#
loop_
_entity_poly.entity_id
_entity_poly.type
_entity_poly.pdbx_seq_one_letter_code
_entity_poly.pdbx_strand_id
1 'polypeptide(L)'
;MHLWNIELGNLCILKIAVDGLSVNDVDILRGLPALTALSLYVKKSPGIKIIFGMAAGFTALKYLKLRFMSGMAWLKFEADAMPNLWKLRLVFDAIPRMDQRLDLYLDREQWKQYQHGTALISMEHMAGLGEVSAKFGGAPADLDYVSRIGVVSNHPSDPIIDVQLVDSGTHGDKRISARSPESTSCSLHVPGAGAGGEVSWSNIIGVIGRDLFISCLHRLSRSEYGAIASLNRDFNSVVRNGDIYRLRRKNGVAEHWLYLYFGSPLQWEAYDPSTGRWIQVPNMPPAESTIWEALAVGTKLLVFANRRVALRYSILTNSWTWLGHADAMNTPRSCFGSASVGEKAYVAGGTDSSYRELSSAEMYESETHTWAPLPSMNRSRYKCSGAFMDGKFYVIGGLTRSRELLTCCEEYDLNRRSWRVIDNMSQGLNETKLVAPPLIAVVNNELYAADYSENNELTAGQQVDHSWKIACTF
;
A
#
# COMPACT_ATOMS: atom_id res chain seq x y z
N MET A 1 -15.11 11.16 -29.30
CA MET A 1 -16.02 10.31 -28.50
C MET A 1 -16.10 8.87 -29.01
N HIS A 2 -16.29 8.61 -30.32
CA HIS A 2 -16.45 7.23 -30.82
C HIS A 2 -15.21 6.32 -30.68
N LEU A 3 -13.99 6.84 -30.81
CA LEU A 3 -12.75 6.08 -30.59
C LEU A 3 -12.49 5.74 -29.11
N TRP A 4 -12.82 6.66 -28.20
CA TRP A 4 -12.61 6.47 -26.75
C TRP A 4 -13.51 5.38 -26.16
N ASN A 5 -14.76 5.27 -26.63
CA ASN A 5 -15.67 4.21 -26.16
C ASN A 5 -15.27 2.80 -26.62
N ILE A 6 -14.51 2.68 -27.72
CA ILE A 6 -14.07 1.38 -28.23
C ILE A 6 -12.78 0.93 -27.52
N GLU A 7 -11.82 1.83 -27.33
CA GLU A 7 -10.53 1.48 -26.70
C GLU A 7 -10.57 1.43 -25.16
N LEU A 8 -11.44 2.24 -24.52
CA LEU A 8 -11.50 2.36 -23.05
C LEU A 8 -12.79 1.80 -22.44
N GLY A 9 -13.59 1.05 -23.19
CA GLY A 9 -14.86 0.48 -22.72
C GLY A 9 -14.70 -0.43 -21.49
N ASN A 10 -13.54 -1.07 -21.33
CA ASN A 10 -13.20 -1.94 -20.19
C ASN A 10 -12.38 -1.22 -19.10
N LEU A 11 -12.20 0.10 -19.19
CA LEU A 11 -11.38 0.84 -18.23
C LEU A 11 -12.09 0.93 -16.87
N CYS A 12 -11.61 0.14 -15.91
CA CYS A 12 -12.20 0.08 -14.56
C CYS A 12 -11.69 1.16 -13.60
N ILE A 13 -10.48 1.69 -13.82
CA ILE A 13 -9.81 2.65 -12.95
C ILE A 13 -9.18 3.74 -13.79
N LEU A 14 -9.50 5.01 -13.51
CA LEU A 14 -8.91 6.15 -14.20
C LEU A 14 -8.34 7.16 -13.18
N LYS A 15 -7.10 7.59 -13.41
CA LYS A 15 -6.44 8.63 -12.63
C LYS A 15 -5.78 9.63 -13.58
N ILE A 16 -6.29 10.87 -13.59
CA ILE A 16 -5.89 11.88 -14.58
C ILE A 16 -5.79 13.27 -13.94
N ALA A 17 -4.88 14.09 -14.47
CA ALA A 17 -4.79 15.51 -14.15
C ALA A 17 -5.37 16.34 -15.30
N VAL A 18 -6.18 17.34 -14.97
CA VAL A 18 -6.82 18.26 -15.92
C VAL A 18 -6.52 19.70 -15.52
N ASP A 19 -6.32 20.57 -16.51
CA ASP A 19 -5.99 21.98 -16.26
C ASP A 19 -7.18 22.74 -15.63
N GLY A 20 -8.41 22.37 -16.02
CA GLY A 20 -9.66 22.83 -15.40
C GLY A 20 -10.75 21.77 -15.54
N LEU A 21 -11.86 21.96 -14.81
CA LEU A 21 -13.04 21.10 -14.88
C LEU A 21 -14.27 21.99 -15.13
N SER A 22 -14.84 21.91 -16.34
CA SER A 22 -16.10 22.55 -16.70
C SER A 22 -17.29 21.63 -16.41
N VAL A 23 -18.50 22.18 -16.41
CA VAL A 23 -19.75 21.40 -16.26
C VAL A 23 -19.86 20.32 -17.37
N ASN A 24 -19.40 20.62 -18.58
CA ASN A 24 -19.44 19.70 -19.73
C ASN A 24 -18.37 18.60 -19.66
N ASP A 25 -17.28 18.79 -18.90
CA ASP A 25 -16.22 17.77 -18.76
C ASP A 25 -16.68 16.58 -17.90
N VAL A 26 -17.63 16.82 -16.98
CA VAL A 26 -18.25 15.78 -16.17
C VAL A 26 -19.06 14.82 -17.05
N ASP A 27 -19.62 15.30 -18.17
CA ASP A 27 -20.39 14.47 -19.10
C ASP A 27 -19.53 13.50 -19.91
N ILE A 28 -18.26 13.82 -20.17
CA ILE A 28 -17.35 12.90 -20.88
C ILE A 28 -17.08 11.65 -20.03
N LEU A 29 -17.00 11.81 -18.71
CA LEU A 29 -16.79 10.72 -17.75
C LEU A 29 -18.00 9.78 -17.66
N ARG A 30 -19.19 10.25 -18.03
CA ARG A 30 -20.43 9.44 -18.11
C ARG A 30 -20.37 8.38 -19.21
N GLY A 31 -19.46 8.51 -20.18
CA GLY A 31 -19.33 7.60 -21.32
C GLY A 31 -18.58 6.30 -21.03
N LEU A 32 -18.02 6.11 -19.83
CA LEU A 32 -17.17 4.96 -19.49
C LEU A 32 -17.94 3.92 -18.65
N PRO A 33 -18.55 2.88 -19.26
CA PRO A 33 -19.51 2.01 -18.58
C PRO A 33 -18.88 1.08 -17.53
N ALA A 34 -17.58 0.76 -17.65
CA ALA A 34 -16.87 -0.10 -16.71
C ALA A 34 -16.16 0.68 -15.58
N LEU A 35 -16.22 2.01 -15.57
CA LEU A 35 -15.41 2.83 -14.67
C LEU A 35 -15.91 2.76 -13.23
N THR A 36 -15.22 1.97 -12.40
CA THR A 36 -15.54 1.77 -10.98
C THR A 36 -14.77 2.70 -10.05
N ALA A 37 -13.63 3.25 -10.47
CA ALA A 37 -12.84 4.16 -9.65
C ALA A 37 -12.26 5.33 -10.47
N LEU A 38 -12.52 6.56 -10.03
CA LEU A 38 -12.05 7.78 -10.69
C LEU A 38 -11.29 8.68 -9.72
N SER A 39 -10.10 9.16 -10.13
CA SER A 39 -9.33 10.19 -9.44
C SER A 39 -8.98 11.34 -10.38
N LEU A 40 -9.59 12.50 -10.16
CA LEU A 40 -9.32 13.73 -10.90
C LEU A 40 -8.45 14.69 -10.10
N TYR A 41 -7.39 15.18 -10.74
CA TYR A 41 -6.50 16.21 -10.22
C TYR A 41 -6.73 17.49 -11.03
N VAL A 42 -7.53 18.41 -10.49
CA VAL A 42 -7.94 19.64 -11.14
C VAL A 42 -6.99 20.75 -10.75
N LYS A 43 -6.22 21.27 -11.71
CA LYS A 43 -5.21 22.30 -11.45
C LYS A 43 -5.84 23.64 -11.10
N LYS A 44 -6.85 24.08 -11.86
CA LYS A 44 -7.58 25.34 -11.67
C LYS A 44 -9.06 25.08 -11.38
N SER A 45 -9.52 25.47 -10.19
CA SER A 45 -10.94 25.36 -9.84
C SER A 45 -11.80 26.28 -10.71
N PRO A 46 -12.97 25.82 -11.19
CA PRO A 46 -13.88 26.66 -11.94
C PRO A 46 -14.46 27.77 -11.05
N GLY A 47 -14.72 28.93 -11.63
CA GLY A 47 -15.44 30.03 -10.96
C GLY A 47 -16.96 29.81 -10.86
N ILE A 48 -17.43 28.62 -11.24
CA ILE A 48 -18.86 28.23 -11.27
C ILE A 48 -19.05 26.91 -10.52
N LYS A 49 -20.27 26.69 -10.01
CA LYS A 49 -20.65 25.47 -9.27
C LYS A 49 -20.67 24.26 -10.21
N ILE A 50 -19.98 23.19 -9.84
CA ILE A 50 -20.02 21.89 -10.54
C ILE A 50 -21.19 21.08 -9.98
N ILE A 51 -22.04 20.56 -10.87
CA ILE A 51 -23.24 19.79 -10.49
C ILE A 51 -23.11 18.36 -11.03
N PHE A 52 -23.11 17.39 -10.12
CA PHE A 52 -23.25 15.97 -10.44
C PHE A 52 -24.74 15.61 -10.36
N GLY A 53 -25.41 15.54 -11.51
CA GLY A 53 -26.86 15.25 -11.62
C GLY A 53 -27.22 13.80 -11.98
N MET A 54 -28.53 13.50 -11.93
CA MET A 54 -29.19 12.18 -12.05
C MET A 54 -29.09 11.48 -13.44
N ALA A 55 -28.08 11.74 -14.26
CA ALA A 55 -27.95 11.06 -15.55
C ALA A 55 -27.13 9.76 -15.43
N ALA A 56 -27.60 8.69 -16.10
CA ALA A 56 -27.19 7.28 -15.98
C ALA A 56 -25.69 6.91 -16.16
N GLY A 57 -24.78 7.86 -16.23
CA GLY A 57 -23.36 7.64 -16.57
C GLY A 57 -22.43 7.20 -15.45
N PHE A 58 -22.82 7.31 -14.18
CA PHE A 58 -21.96 6.97 -13.03
C PHE A 58 -22.42 5.74 -12.26
N THR A 59 -23.27 4.91 -12.87
CA THR A 59 -23.85 3.74 -12.20
C THR A 59 -22.81 2.69 -11.83
N ALA A 60 -21.70 2.55 -12.56
CA ALA A 60 -20.63 1.63 -12.19
C ALA A 60 -19.67 2.18 -11.11
N LEU A 61 -19.68 3.50 -10.89
CA LEU A 61 -18.67 4.17 -10.08
C LEU A 61 -18.86 3.88 -8.59
N LYS A 62 -17.84 3.30 -7.97
CA LYS A 62 -17.77 2.96 -6.53
C LYS A 62 -16.84 3.89 -5.74
N TYR A 63 -15.88 4.51 -6.42
CA TYR A 63 -14.90 5.42 -5.81
C TYR A 63 -14.72 6.69 -6.65
N LEU A 64 -14.86 7.85 -6.01
CA LEU A 64 -14.59 9.15 -6.62
C LEU A 64 -13.64 9.96 -5.74
N LYS A 65 -12.54 10.42 -6.34
CA LYS A 65 -11.62 11.38 -5.73
C LYS A 65 -11.50 12.63 -6.60
N LEU A 66 -11.76 13.78 -6.00
CA LEU A 66 -11.54 15.10 -6.61
C LEU A 66 -10.49 15.83 -5.80
N ARG A 67 -9.38 16.22 -6.44
CA ARG A 67 -8.33 17.04 -5.84
C ARG A 67 -8.23 18.36 -6.60
N PHE A 68 -8.50 19.47 -5.92
CA PHE A 68 -8.38 20.83 -6.45
C PHE A 68 -7.06 21.44 -5.95
N MET A 69 -6.15 21.72 -6.88
CA MET A 69 -4.81 22.20 -6.56
C MET A 69 -4.76 23.72 -6.37
N SER A 70 -5.74 24.47 -6.91
CA SER A 70 -5.86 25.91 -6.69
C SER A 70 -7.32 26.39 -6.76
N GLY A 71 -7.68 27.31 -5.87
CA GLY A 71 -9.01 27.96 -5.84
C GLY A 71 -10.10 27.14 -5.12
N MET A 72 -11.26 27.75 -4.94
CA MET A 72 -12.46 27.09 -4.39
C MET A 72 -13.28 26.49 -5.52
N ALA A 73 -13.67 25.23 -5.39
CA ALA A 73 -14.65 24.58 -6.25
C ALA A 73 -15.91 24.30 -5.44
N TRP A 74 -17.05 24.84 -5.89
CA TRP A 74 -18.35 24.53 -5.31
C TRP A 74 -18.90 23.27 -5.95
N LEU A 75 -19.31 22.30 -5.13
CA LEU A 75 -19.80 21.00 -5.59
C LEU A 75 -21.25 20.79 -5.14
N LYS A 76 -22.11 20.40 -6.07
CA LYS A 76 -23.44 19.85 -5.79
C LYS A 76 -23.49 18.40 -6.24
N PHE A 77 -23.92 17.52 -5.36
CA PHE A 77 -24.31 16.15 -5.66
C PHE A 77 -25.82 16.05 -5.51
N GLU A 78 -26.52 15.81 -6.61
CA GLU A 78 -27.96 15.63 -6.62
C GLU A 78 -28.33 14.20 -6.20
N ALA A 79 -29.57 14.01 -5.76
CA ALA A 79 -30.06 12.71 -5.32
C ALA A 79 -29.79 11.64 -6.40
N ASP A 80 -29.21 10.52 -5.97
CA ASP A 80 -28.90 9.36 -6.82
C ASP A 80 -28.03 9.64 -8.06
N ALA A 81 -27.27 10.74 -8.09
CA ALA A 81 -26.35 11.03 -9.20
C ALA A 81 -25.30 9.93 -9.42
N MET A 82 -24.95 9.19 -8.37
CA MET A 82 -23.99 8.08 -8.39
C MET A 82 -24.45 6.98 -7.43
N PRO A 83 -25.42 6.14 -7.84
CA PRO A 83 -26.16 5.27 -6.92
C PRO A 83 -25.31 4.16 -6.27
N ASN A 84 -24.19 3.79 -6.89
CA ASN A 84 -23.27 2.77 -6.37
C ASN A 84 -21.99 3.36 -5.77
N LEU A 85 -21.90 4.69 -5.63
CA LEU A 85 -20.73 5.36 -5.10
C LEU A 85 -20.60 5.08 -3.61
N TRP A 86 -19.67 4.21 -3.24
CA TRP A 86 -19.42 3.85 -1.85
C TRP A 86 -18.50 4.85 -1.14
N LYS A 87 -17.51 5.42 -1.85
CA LYS A 87 -16.49 6.29 -1.25
C LYS A 87 -16.21 7.55 -2.05
N LEU A 88 -16.36 8.71 -1.40
CA LEU A 88 -16.11 10.04 -1.93
C LEU A 88 -14.98 10.73 -1.17
N ARG A 89 -13.94 11.19 -1.88
CA ARG A 89 -12.81 11.95 -1.31
C ARG A 89 -12.63 13.28 -2.01
N LEU A 90 -12.78 14.35 -1.25
CA LEU A 90 -12.59 15.73 -1.72
C LEU A 90 -11.32 16.29 -1.08
N VAL A 91 -10.43 16.87 -1.88
CA VAL A 91 -9.18 17.48 -1.41
C VAL A 91 -9.02 18.85 -2.05
N PHE A 92 -8.82 19.88 -1.24
CA PHE A 92 -8.59 21.26 -1.66
C PHE A 92 -7.23 21.68 -1.12
N ASP A 93 -6.23 21.86 -1.99
CA ASP A 93 -4.85 22.13 -1.56
C ASP A 93 -4.57 23.62 -1.28
N ALA A 94 -5.40 24.54 -1.77
CA ALA A 94 -5.25 25.98 -1.56
C ALA A 94 -6.59 26.72 -1.54
N ILE A 95 -7.02 27.13 -0.35
CA ILE A 95 -8.12 28.08 -0.16
C ILE A 95 -7.57 29.51 -0.39
N PRO A 96 -8.12 30.31 -1.32
CA PRO A 96 -7.70 31.69 -1.52
C PRO A 96 -8.19 32.61 -0.39
N ARG A 97 -7.39 33.62 -0.03
CA ARG A 97 -7.79 34.68 0.91
C ARG A 97 -9.00 35.44 0.35
N MET A 98 -10.05 35.57 1.17
CA MET A 98 -11.27 36.30 0.78
C MET A 98 -11.08 37.82 0.71
N ASP A 99 -9.98 38.37 1.24
CA ASP A 99 -9.69 39.81 1.21
C ASP A 99 -9.40 40.34 -0.21
N GLN A 100 -9.02 39.49 -1.16
CA GLN A 100 -8.66 39.89 -2.52
C GLN A 100 -9.75 39.74 -3.59
N ARG A 101 -11.01 39.44 -3.25
CA ARG A 101 -12.03 39.21 -4.28
C ARG A 101 -13.44 39.79 -4.04
N LEU A 102 -13.60 40.80 -3.19
CA LEU A 102 -14.86 41.56 -3.16
C LEU A 102 -15.21 42.21 -4.51
N ASP A 103 -14.22 42.45 -5.40
CA ASP A 103 -14.44 43.14 -6.67
C ASP A 103 -15.00 42.26 -7.80
N LEU A 104 -15.08 40.93 -7.63
CA LEU A 104 -15.71 40.03 -8.62
C LEU A 104 -17.21 39.80 -8.35
N TYR A 105 -17.76 40.36 -7.27
CA TYR A 105 -19.13 40.09 -6.80
C TYR A 105 -20.12 41.25 -7.02
N LEU A 106 -19.81 42.19 -7.92
CA LEU A 106 -20.64 43.36 -8.20
C LEU A 106 -21.66 43.14 -9.34
N ASP A 107 -21.62 42.02 -10.06
CA ASP A 107 -22.52 41.79 -11.18
C ASP A 107 -23.83 41.09 -10.74
N ARG A 108 -24.93 41.85 -10.76
CA ARG A 108 -26.26 41.43 -10.25
C ARG A 108 -26.85 40.22 -10.97
N GLU A 109 -26.34 39.85 -12.15
CA GLU A 109 -26.88 38.72 -12.93
C GLU A 109 -26.36 37.35 -12.47
N GLN A 110 -25.21 37.25 -11.78
CA GLN A 110 -24.67 35.96 -11.32
C GLN A 110 -25.47 35.36 -10.14
N TRP A 111 -26.22 36.16 -9.37
CA TRP A 111 -27.02 35.68 -8.24
C TRP A 111 -28.19 34.77 -8.63
N LYS A 112 -28.63 34.76 -9.91
CA LYS A 112 -29.69 33.86 -10.36
C LYS A 112 -29.27 32.38 -10.36
N GLN A 113 -27.97 32.06 -10.44
CA GLN A 113 -27.46 30.68 -10.38
C GLN A 113 -27.26 30.12 -8.96
N TYR A 114 -27.47 30.94 -7.91
CA TYR A 114 -27.24 30.57 -6.51
C TYR A 114 -28.54 30.27 -5.73
N GLN A 115 -29.62 29.85 -6.41
CA GLN A 115 -30.93 29.58 -5.78
C GLN A 115 -30.99 28.33 -4.86
N HIS A 116 -29.88 27.61 -4.62
CA HIS A 116 -29.90 26.34 -3.85
C HIS A 116 -28.83 26.24 -2.75
N GLY A 117 -28.65 27.31 -1.96
CA GLY A 117 -27.90 27.28 -0.70
C GLY A 117 -26.43 27.71 -0.79
N THR A 118 -25.89 28.11 0.35
CA THR A 118 -24.58 28.78 0.51
C THR A 118 -23.41 27.83 0.80
N ALA A 119 -23.65 26.53 0.94
CA ALA A 119 -22.62 25.55 1.29
C ALA A 119 -21.65 25.26 0.13
N LEU A 120 -20.37 25.08 0.46
CA LEU A 120 -19.32 24.76 -0.51
C LEU A 120 -19.49 23.37 -1.11
N ILE A 121 -19.85 22.40 -0.26
CA ILE A 121 -20.22 21.04 -0.64
C ILE A 121 -21.67 20.85 -0.26
N SER A 122 -22.52 20.57 -1.25
CA SER A 122 -23.93 20.26 -1.04
C SER A 122 -24.19 18.84 -1.53
N MET A 123 -24.65 17.96 -0.65
CA MET A 123 -25.06 16.60 -0.98
C MET A 123 -26.54 16.43 -0.64
N GLU A 124 -27.33 16.14 -1.67
CA GLU A 124 -28.64 15.53 -1.51
C GLU A 124 -28.46 14.02 -1.26
N HIS A 125 -29.53 13.30 -0.88
CA HIS A 125 -29.44 11.90 -0.45
C HIS A 125 -28.74 11.00 -1.50
N MET A 126 -27.62 10.38 -1.10
CA MET A 126 -26.87 9.42 -1.93
C MET A 126 -26.90 8.03 -1.31
N ALA A 127 -27.88 7.20 -1.70
CA ALA A 127 -28.18 5.93 -1.03
C ALA A 127 -27.01 4.91 -0.98
N GLY A 128 -26.08 4.94 -1.93
CA GLY A 128 -24.92 4.04 -1.98
C GLY A 128 -23.71 4.47 -1.15
N LEU A 129 -23.74 5.67 -0.58
CA LEU A 129 -22.58 6.32 0.02
C LEU A 129 -22.28 5.78 1.42
N GLY A 130 -21.10 5.18 1.58
CA GLY A 130 -20.62 4.64 2.86
C GLY A 130 -19.57 5.51 3.54
N GLU A 131 -18.66 6.14 2.77
CA GLU A 131 -17.56 6.94 3.30
C GLU A 131 -17.43 8.26 2.54
N VAL A 132 -17.39 9.38 3.27
CA VAL A 132 -17.11 10.71 2.71
C VAL A 132 -16.06 11.41 3.54
N SER A 133 -15.05 11.95 2.86
CA SER A 133 -14.04 12.78 3.51
C SER A 133 -13.76 14.03 2.68
N ALA A 134 -13.55 15.15 3.36
CA ALA A 134 -13.12 16.40 2.76
C ALA A 134 -11.86 16.91 3.47
N LYS A 135 -10.80 17.17 2.73
CA LYS A 135 -9.55 17.72 3.24
C LYS A 135 -9.32 19.11 2.67
N PHE A 136 -9.05 20.07 3.55
CA PHE A 136 -8.78 21.46 3.19
C PHE A 136 -7.38 21.85 3.67
N GLY A 137 -6.51 22.21 2.74
CA GLY A 137 -5.19 22.77 2.96
C GLY A 137 -5.21 24.29 2.74
N GLY A 138 -4.63 25.05 3.66
CA GLY A 138 -4.59 26.51 3.56
C GLY A 138 -3.85 27.16 4.72
N ALA A 139 -3.70 28.49 4.66
CA ALA A 139 -3.12 29.23 5.76
C ALA A 139 -4.07 29.23 6.98
N PRO A 140 -3.57 29.42 8.22
CA PRO A 140 -4.38 29.33 9.44
C PRO A 140 -5.63 30.23 9.43
N ALA A 141 -5.52 31.44 8.88
CA ALA A 141 -6.62 32.40 8.78
C ALA A 141 -7.73 31.92 7.83
N ASP A 142 -7.37 31.23 6.75
CA ASP A 142 -8.31 30.71 5.77
C ASP A 142 -9.05 29.47 6.31
N LEU A 143 -8.36 28.65 7.11
CA LEU A 143 -8.95 27.48 7.79
C LEU A 143 -9.91 27.87 8.92
N ASP A 144 -9.63 28.95 9.66
CA ASP A 144 -10.54 29.49 10.68
C ASP A 144 -11.85 30.00 10.04
N TYR A 145 -11.76 30.66 8.88
CA TYR A 145 -12.93 31.07 8.11
C TYR A 145 -13.77 29.87 7.64
N VAL A 146 -13.14 28.86 7.04
CA VAL A 146 -13.78 27.61 6.61
C VAL A 146 -14.50 26.94 7.79
N SER A 147 -13.92 26.95 8.99
CA SER A 147 -14.56 26.40 10.19
C SER A 147 -15.84 27.13 10.64
N ARG A 148 -16.01 28.42 10.29
CA ARG A 148 -17.13 29.27 10.74
C ARG A 148 -18.34 29.25 9.80
N ILE A 149 -18.15 29.00 8.50
CA ILE A 149 -19.19 29.21 7.48
C ILE A 149 -20.09 28.00 7.19
N GLY A 150 -19.86 26.84 7.81
CA GLY A 150 -20.61 25.62 7.49
C GLY A 150 -20.25 25.10 6.08
N VAL A 151 -19.12 24.40 6.00
CA VAL A 151 -18.50 23.93 4.73
C VAL A 151 -19.37 22.93 3.95
N VAL A 152 -20.24 22.22 4.67
CA VAL A 152 -20.94 21.05 4.18
C VAL A 152 -22.42 21.19 4.52
N SER A 153 -23.26 21.00 3.50
CA SER A 153 -24.67 20.67 3.65
C SER A 153 -24.85 19.21 3.24
N ASN A 154 -25.35 18.36 4.14
CA ASN A 154 -25.53 16.93 3.90
C ASN A 154 -26.95 16.49 4.29
N HIS A 155 -27.51 15.54 3.56
CA HIS A 155 -28.79 14.95 3.91
C HIS A 155 -28.66 14.12 5.21
N PRO A 156 -29.62 14.16 6.16
CA PRO A 156 -29.49 13.45 7.45
C PRO A 156 -29.31 11.93 7.36
N SER A 157 -29.69 11.33 6.22
CA SER A 157 -29.57 9.88 5.96
C SER A 157 -28.24 9.47 5.34
N ASP A 158 -27.36 10.42 5.02
CA ASP A 158 -26.05 10.16 4.43
C ASP A 158 -24.97 10.07 5.52
N PRO A 159 -23.83 9.37 5.27
CA PRO A 159 -22.75 9.25 6.25
C PRO A 159 -22.17 10.61 6.65
N ILE A 160 -21.69 10.70 7.90
CA ILE A 160 -21.01 11.91 8.42
C ILE A 160 -19.76 12.18 7.59
N ILE A 161 -19.63 13.41 7.09
CA ILE A 161 -18.44 13.82 6.35
C ILE A 161 -17.28 14.07 7.32
N ASP A 162 -16.19 13.32 7.19
CA ASP A 162 -14.94 13.58 7.92
C ASP A 162 -14.23 14.79 7.29
N VAL A 163 -14.22 15.93 8.00
CA VAL A 163 -13.59 17.17 7.54
C VAL A 163 -12.24 17.38 8.25
N GLN A 164 -11.18 17.45 7.45
CA GLN A 164 -9.81 17.67 7.94
C GLN A 164 -9.30 19.03 7.47
N LEU A 165 -8.93 19.90 8.41
CA LEU A 165 -8.28 21.18 8.16
C LEU A 165 -6.78 21.02 8.42
N VAL A 166 -5.96 21.28 7.40
CA VAL A 166 -4.51 21.08 7.46
C VAL A 166 -3.81 22.40 7.19
N ASP A 167 -3.19 22.94 8.25
CA ASP A 167 -2.38 24.15 8.18
C ASP A 167 -1.09 23.89 7.38
N SER A 168 -0.84 24.73 6.37
CA SER A 168 0.38 24.68 5.57
C SER A 168 1.62 25.23 6.29
N GLY A 169 1.46 25.87 7.46
CA GLY A 169 2.53 26.53 8.22
C GLY A 169 3.05 25.80 9.47
N THR A 170 2.26 24.93 10.12
CA THR A 170 2.69 24.17 11.31
C THR A 170 2.05 22.78 11.37
N HIS A 171 2.78 21.77 11.87
CA HIS A 171 2.28 20.39 12.12
C HIS A 171 1.24 20.35 13.26
N GLY A 172 0.08 20.97 13.06
CA GLY A 172 -1.06 20.94 13.96
C GLY A 172 -2.33 20.55 13.21
N ASP A 173 -2.72 19.28 13.31
CA ASP A 173 -3.99 18.79 12.75
C ASP A 173 -5.17 19.26 13.62
N LYS A 174 -6.11 20.01 13.06
CA LYS A 174 -7.43 20.25 13.67
C LYS A 174 -8.48 19.43 12.92
N ARG A 175 -9.06 18.44 13.59
CA ARG A 175 -10.23 17.69 13.11
C ARG A 175 -11.50 18.35 13.61
N ILE A 176 -12.43 18.62 12.69
CA ILE A 176 -13.76 19.12 13.03
C ILE A 176 -14.78 18.11 12.49
N SER A 177 -15.53 17.48 13.40
CA SER A 177 -16.72 16.72 13.03
C SER A 177 -17.93 17.65 13.07
N ALA A 178 -18.55 17.92 11.93
CA ALA A 178 -19.78 18.73 11.89
C ALA A 178 -21.02 17.84 11.98
N ARG A 179 -21.92 18.14 12.92
CA ARG A 179 -23.31 17.66 12.99
C ARG A 179 -24.24 18.86 12.89
N SER A 180 -25.41 18.68 12.28
CA SER A 180 -26.56 19.60 12.46
C SER A 180 -27.00 19.59 13.94
N PRO A 181 -27.58 20.68 14.48
CA PRO A 181 -27.91 20.74 15.91
C PRO A 181 -29.02 19.74 16.28
N GLU A 182 -28.77 19.04 17.39
CA GLU A 182 -29.68 18.24 18.22
C GLU A 182 -30.14 16.85 17.75
N SER A 183 -29.71 15.81 18.48
CA SER A 183 -30.60 14.79 19.06
C SER A 183 -29.84 13.82 19.97
N THR A 184 -30.57 13.43 21.02
CA THR A 184 -30.25 12.71 22.25
C THR A 184 -29.65 11.30 22.04
N SER A 185 -28.84 10.87 23.01
CA SER A 185 -28.26 9.54 23.11
C SER A 185 -29.31 8.42 23.03
N CYS A 186 -29.14 7.46 22.12
CA CYS A 186 -29.88 6.20 22.14
C CYS A 186 -29.00 5.10 22.75
N SER A 187 -29.48 4.49 23.84
CA SER A 187 -28.97 3.23 24.37
C SER A 187 -29.55 2.06 23.57
N LEU A 188 -28.68 1.18 23.08
CA LEU A 188 -29.11 -0.09 22.48
C LEU A 188 -29.15 -1.16 23.57
N HIS A 189 -30.34 -1.72 23.78
CA HIS A 189 -30.57 -2.81 24.72
C HIS A 189 -30.24 -4.16 24.04
N VAL A 190 -29.36 -4.96 24.63
CA VAL A 190 -29.20 -6.37 24.28
C VAL A 190 -30.16 -7.21 25.14
N PRO A 191 -30.91 -8.18 24.59
CA PRO A 191 -31.75 -9.07 25.39
C PRO A 191 -30.90 -10.17 26.03
N GLY A 192 -30.89 -10.26 27.36
CA GLY A 192 -30.44 -11.47 28.07
C GLY A 192 -29.42 -11.31 29.20
N ALA A 193 -28.97 -10.09 29.54
CA ALA A 193 -28.15 -9.88 30.74
C ALA A 193 -28.99 -9.23 31.85
N GLY A 194 -29.11 -9.92 32.98
CA GLY A 194 -29.74 -9.39 34.19
C GLY A 194 -29.09 -8.07 34.63
N ALA A 195 -29.94 -7.17 35.05
CA ALA A 195 -29.71 -5.87 35.70
C ALA A 195 -28.25 -5.48 36.04
N GLY A 196 -27.80 -4.37 35.44
CA GLY A 196 -27.13 -3.31 36.19
C GLY A 196 -25.60 -3.34 36.31
N GLY A 197 -24.88 -4.11 35.50
CA GLY A 197 -23.42 -3.99 35.40
C GLY A 197 -23.01 -3.07 34.26
N GLU A 198 -22.47 -1.90 34.56
CA GLU A 198 -21.77 -1.06 33.57
C GLU A 198 -20.55 -1.84 33.07
N VAL A 199 -20.62 -2.39 31.84
CA VAL A 199 -19.52 -3.15 31.27
C VAL A 199 -18.40 -2.19 30.92
N SER A 200 -17.36 -2.15 31.75
CA SER A 200 -16.16 -1.41 31.42
C SER A 200 -15.48 -2.02 30.20
N TRP A 201 -15.46 -1.28 29.08
CA TRP A 201 -14.74 -1.65 27.86
C TRP A 201 -13.24 -1.92 28.09
N SER A 202 -12.69 -1.51 29.24
CA SER A 202 -11.32 -1.80 29.65
C SER A 202 -11.01 -3.30 29.78
N ASN A 203 -12.02 -4.17 30.00
CA ASN A 203 -11.82 -5.62 30.21
C ASN A 203 -12.49 -6.49 29.13
N ILE A 204 -12.76 -5.97 27.93
CA ILE A 204 -13.47 -6.74 26.90
C ILE A 204 -12.74 -8.04 26.50
N ILE A 205 -11.40 -8.06 26.51
CA ILE A 205 -10.62 -9.28 26.26
C ILE A 205 -10.88 -10.35 27.34
N GLY A 206 -11.02 -9.94 28.60
CA GLY A 206 -11.38 -10.84 29.69
C GLY A 206 -12.83 -11.35 29.60
N VAL A 207 -13.75 -10.53 29.08
CA VAL A 207 -15.17 -10.88 28.93
C VAL A 207 -15.41 -11.84 27.76
N ILE A 208 -14.86 -11.56 26.58
CA ILE A 208 -15.11 -12.38 25.38
C ILE A 208 -14.11 -13.52 25.18
N GLY A 209 -12.99 -13.48 25.92
CA GLY A 209 -11.89 -14.42 25.78
C GLY A 209 -10.87 -14.02 24.71
N ARG A 210 -9.59 -14.25 25.02
CA ARG A 210 -8.45 -13.88 24.16
C ARG A 210 -8.51 -14.53 22.77
N ASP A 211 -8.89 -15.80 22.70
CA ASP A 211 -8.93 -16.56 21.44
C ASP A 211 -10.03 -16.06 20.50
N LEU A 212 -11.20 -15.72 21.05
CA LEU A 212 -12.29 -15.16 20.28
C LEU A 212 -11.92 -13.75 19.77
N PHE A 213 -11.27 -12.96 20.62
CA PHE A 213 -10.76 -11.64 20.23
C PHE A 213 -9.74 -11.73 19.08
N ILE A 214 -8.75 -12.63 19.15
CA ILE A 214 -7.81 -12.89 18.05
C ILE A 214 -8.55 -13.37 16.79
N SER A 215 -9.57 -14.22 16.95
CA SER A 215 -10.41 -14.71 15.86
C SER A 215 -11.26 -13.62 15.19
N CYS A 216 -11.54 -12.51 15.89
CA CYS A 216 -12.12 -11.32 15.27
C CYS A 216 -11.05 -10.51 14.54
N LEU A 217 -9.92 -10.23 15.20
CA LEU A 217 -8.87 -9.37 14.65
C LEU A 217 -8.18 -9.92 13.40
N HIS A 218 -8.07 -11.23 13.24
CA HIS A 218 -7.41 -11.81 12.06
C HIS A 218 -8.14 -11.52 10.74
N ARG A 219 -9.42 -11.13 10.81
CA ARG A 219 -10.26 -10.76 9.65
C ARG A 219 -10.13 -9.30 9.25
N LEU A 220 -9.57 -8.48 10.13
CA LEU A 220 -9.40 -7.05 9.94
C LEU A 220 -8.16 -6.76 9.09
N SER A 221 -8.18 -5.62 8.42
CA SER A 221 -7.02 -5.16 7.66
C SER A 221 -5.88 -4.89 8.64
N ARG A 222 -4.64 -5.23 8.27
CA ARG A 222 -3.47 -4.89 9.08
C ARG A 222 -3.38 -3.38 9.34
N SER A 223 -3.88 -2.55 8.44
CA SER A 223 -3.90 -1.09 8.61
C SER A 223 -4.67 -0.62 9.85
N GLU A 224 -5.60 -1.44 10.37
CA GLU A 224 -6.41 -1.15 11.54
C GLU A 224 -5.70 -1.50 12.86
N TYR A 225 -4.70 -2.39 12.81
CA TYR A 225 -4.03 -2.90 14.01
C TYR A 225 -3.35 -1.82 14.83
N GLY A 226 -2.86 -0.75 14.18
CA GLY A 226 -2.29 0.40 14.89
C GLY A 226 -3.32 1.14 15.74
N ALA A 227 -4.53 1.37 15.21
CA ALA A 227 -5.61 2.00 15.95
C ALA A 227 -6.09 1.09 17.11
N ILE A 228 -6.25 -0.20 16.85
CA ILE A 228 -6.65 -1.20 17.84
C ILE A 228 -5.63 -1.28 18.98
N ALA A 229 -4.33 -1.32 18.65
CA ALA A 229 -3.25 -1.34 19.64
C ALA A 229 -3.15 -0.05 20.47
N SER A 230 -3.78 1.05 20.05
CA SER A 230 -3.78 2.32 20.78
C SER A 230 -4.87 2.43 21.85
N LEU A 231 -5.84 1.50 21.86
CA LEU A 231 -6.99 1.55 22.78
C LEU A 231 -6.59 1.34 24.24
N ASN A 232 -5.78 0.32 24.54
CA ASN A 232 -5.22 0.06 25.87
C ASN A 232 -4.04 -0.94 25.82
N ARG A 233 -3.43 -1.22 26.98
CA ARG A 233 -2.27 -2.12 27.11
C ARG A 233 -2.56 -3.57 26.71
N ASP A 234 -3.76 -4.08 26.96
CA ASP A 234 -4.11 -5.48 26.65
C ASP A 234 -4.30 -5.68 25.14
N PHE A 235 -4.98 -4.74 24.49
CA PHE A 235 -5.11 -4.70 23.03
C PHE A 235 -3.74 -4.57 22.37
N ASN A 236 -2.91 -3.67 22.89
CA ASN A 236 -1.53 -3.51 22.45
C ASN A 236 -0.74 -4.82 22.57
N SER A 237 -0.87 -5.52 23.71
CA SER A 237 -0.22 -6.80 23.94
C SER A 237 -0.65 -7.86 22.93
N VAL A 238 -1.96 -7.98 22.65
CA VAL A 238 -2.48 -8.95 21.67
C VAL A 238 -2.01 -8.64 20.25
N VAL A 239 -2.01 -7.37 19.83
CA VAL A 239 -1.54 -7.00 18.48
C VAL A 239 -0.04 -7.28 18.31
N ARG A 240 0.76 -7.07 19.35
CA ARG A 240 2.23 -7.15 19.28
C ARG A 240 2.79 -8.56 19.47
N ASN A 241 2.01 -9.52 19.99
CA ASN A 241 2.53 -10.84 20.35
C ASN A 241 2.63 -11.84 19.16
N GLY A 242 2.09 -11.49 18.00
CA GLY A 242 2.16 -12.28 16.78
C GLY A 242 1.07 -13.34 16.61
N ASP A 243 0.21 -13.59 17.60
CA ASP A 243 -0.81 -14.65 17.52
C ASP A 243 -1.81 -14.43 16.38
N ILE A 244 -2.15 -13.16 16.13
CA ILE A 244 -3.00 -12.80 14.99
C ILE A 244 -2.36 -13.26 13.68
N TYR A 245 -1.06 -13.04 13.50
CA TYR A 245 -0.35 -13.43 12.27
C TYR A 245 -0.19 -14.95 12.15
N ARG A 246 0.04 -15.66 13.26
CA ARG A 246 0.00 -17.13 13.29
C ARG A 246 -1.34 -17.67 12.82
N LEU A 247 -2.45 -17.10 13.32
CA LEU A 247 -3.79 -17.51 12.91
C LEU A 247 -4.07 -17.16 11.45
N ARG A 248 -3.67 -15.96 10.98
CA ARG A 248 -3.80 -15.56 9.57
C ARG A 248 -3.08 -16.54 8.64
N ARG A 249 -1.84 -16.92 8.98
CA ARG A 249 -1.09 -17.94 8.23
C ARG A 249 -1.82 -19.29 8.20
N LYS A 250 -2.29 -19.76 9.36
CA LYS A 250 -3.05 -21.02 9.46
C LYS A 250 -4.31 -21.00 8.56
N ASN A 251 -4.94 -19.85 8.43
CA ASN A 251 -6.15 -19.65 7.63
C ASN A 251 -5.87 -19.21 6.18
N GLY A 252 -4.60 -19.17 5.74
CA GLY A 252 -4.23 -18.74 4.38
C GLY A 252 -4.48 -17.26 4.08
N VAL A 253 -4.63 -16.43 5.11
CA VAL A 253 -4.85 -14.98 4.96
C VAL A 253 -3.52 -14.26 4.84
N ALA A 254 -3.22 -13.72 3.67
CA ALA A 254 -2.03 -12.91 3.41
C ALA A 254 -2.38 -11.47 3.05
N GLU A 255 -1.61 -10.51 3.56
CA GLU A 255 -1.62 -9.11 3.12
C GLU A 255 -0.20 -8.75 2.67
N HIS A 256 -0.08 -8.28 1.43
CA HIS A 256 1.22 -7.93 0.84
C HIS A 256 1.43 -6.42 0.97
N TRP A 257 2.44 -6.04 1.74
CA TRP A 257 2.88 -4.65 1.87
C TRP A 257 4.24 -4.51 1.21
N LEU A 258 4.49 -3.37 0.56
CA LEU A 258 5.78 -3.07 -0.03
C LEU A 258 6.62 -2.30 0.98
N TYR A 259 7.88 -2.68 1.14
CA TYR A 259 8.85 -1.99 1.96
C TYR A 259 9.95 -1.46 1.06
N LEU A 260 10.09 -0.14 1.03
CA LEU A 260 10.98 0.55 0.12
C LEU A 260 12.00 1.34 0.93
N TYR A 261 13.26 1.24 0.50
CA TYR A 261 14.35 2.00 1.07
C TYR A 261 14.78 3.09 0.09
N PHE A 262 14.74 4.33 0.54
CA PHE A 262 15.19 5.48 -0.21
C PHE A 262 16.56 5.93 0.30
N GLY A 263 17.51 6.10 -0.62
CA GLY A 263 18.91 6.42 -0.29
C GLY A 263 19.17 7.87 0.11
N SER A 264 18.20 8.78 -0.06
CA SER A 264 18.32 10.18 0.37
C SER A 264 16.94 10.86 0.47
N PRO A 265 16.47 11.22 1.68
CA PRO A 265 17.03 10.84 2.99
C PRO A 265 16.94 9.32 3.21
N LEU A 266 17.85 8.76 4.04
CA LEU A 266 17.90 7.33 4.41
C LEU A 266 16.64 6.92 5.17
N GLN A 267 15.57 6.62 4.43
CA GLN A 267 14.25 6.37 5.01
C GLN A 267 13.64 5.11 4.43
N TRP A 268 13.03 4.34 5.32
CA TRP A 268 12.17 3.23 4.95
C TRP A 268 10.73 3.72 4.92
N GLU A 269 10.02 3.39 3.85
CA GLU A 269 8.58 3.57 3.79
C GLU A 269 7.91 2.23 3.52
N ALA A 270 6.73 2.07 4.10
CA ALA A 270 5.86 0.95 3.82
C ALA A 270 4.65 1.44 3.03
N TYR A 271 4.31 0.74 1.96
CA TYR A 271 3.11 1.00 1.18
C TYR A 271 2.13 -0.15 1.35
N ASP A 272 0.91 0.19 1.73
CA ASP A 272 -0.23 -0.72 1.79
C ASP A 272 -1.06 -0.57 0.50
N PRO A 273 -0.99 -1.53 -0.44
CA PRO A 273 -1.74 -1.47 -1.68
C PRO A 273 -3.26 -1.53 -1.48
N SER A 274 -3.73 -2.13 -0.38
CA SER A 274 -5.16 -2.31 -0.12
C SER A 274 -5.84 -0.99 0.25
N THR A 275 -5.12 -0.10 0.95
CA THR A 275 -5.64 1.22 1.36
C THR A 275 -5.04 2.39 0.57
N GLY A 276 -4.01 2.13 -0.24
CA GLY A 276 -3.25 3.14 -0.97
C GLY A 276 -2.51 4.12 -0.05
N ARG A 277 -2.18 3.68 1.17
CA ARG A 277 -1.52 4.51 2.19
C ARG A 277 -0.04 4.21 2.25
N TRP A 278 0.74 5.29 2.32
CA TRP A 278 2.14 5.25 2.71
C TRP A 278 2.24 5.39 4.22
N ILE A 279 3.10 4.58 4.82
CA ILE A 279 3.31 4.51 6.25
C ILE A 279 4.81 4.68 6.47
N GLN A 280 5.15 5.71 7.22
CA GLN A 280 6.52 5.97 7.59
C GLN A 280 7.01 4.86 8.53
N VAL A 281 8.05 4.15 8.13
CA VAL A 281 8.74 3.19 9.00
C VAL A 281 9.69 4.00 9.90
N PRO A 282 9.84 3.63 11.19
CA PRO A 282 10.79 4.30 12.07
C PRO A 282 12.16 4.40 11.43
N ASN A 283 12.85 5.52 11.64
CA ASN A 283 14.19 5.70 11.11
C ASN A 283 15.07 4.54 11.56
N MET A 284 15.80 4.00 10.59
CA MET A 284 16.82 3.01 10.87
C MET A 284 17.84 3.64 11.82
N PRO A 285 18.29 2.92 12.86
CA PRO A 285 19.43 3.39 13.65
C PRO A 285 20.60 3.73 12.71
N PRO A 286 21.45 4.73 13.04
CA PRO A 286 22.56 5.12 12.18
C PRO A 286 23.45 3.91 11.96
N ALA A 287 23.36 3.32 10.76
CA ALA A 287 24.21 2.20 10.43
C ALA A 287 25.51 2.75 9.86
N GLU A 288 26.64 2.29 10.41
CA GLU A 288 27.99 2.60 9.93
C GLU A 288 28.29 1.97 8.56
N SER A 289 27.29 1.45 7.83
CA SER A 289 27.53 0.69 6.60
C SER A 289 26.40 0.77 5.58
N THR A 290 26.79 0.71 4.31
CA THR A 290 25.91 0.60 3.14
C THR A 290 25.05 -0.67 3.23
N ILE A 291 23.74 -0.53 3.05
CA ILE A 291 22.81 -1.66 2.91
C ILE A 291 23.08 -2.34 1.58
N TRP A 292 23.22 -3.67 1.59
CA TRP A 292 23.48 -4.46 0.38
C TRP A 292 22.24 -5.20 -0.09
N GLU A 293 21.40 -5.66 0.85
CA GLU A 293 20.24 -6.50 0.55
C GLU A 293 19.22 -6.42 1.69
N ALA A 294 17.96 -6.64 1.38
CA ALA A 294 16.90 -6.75 2.38
C ALA A 294 15.93 -7.87 2.00
N LEU A 295 15.42 -8.58 3.00
CA LEU A 295 14.56 -9.73 2.81
C LEU A 295 13.40 -9.73 3.81
N ALA A 296 12.17 -9.73 3.29
CA ALA A 296 10.98 -9.90 4.11
C ALA A 296 10.81 -11.38 4.48
N VAL A 297 10.59 -11.69 5.75
CA VAL A 297 10.40 -13.06 6.25
C VAL A 297 9.44 -13.06 7.43
N GLY A 298 8.32 -13.77 7.30
CA GLY A 298 7.25 -13.78 8.29
C GLY A 298 6.78 -12.36 8.62
N THR A 299 6.87 -12.00 9.90
CA THR A 299 6.52 -10.65 10.40
C THR A 299 7.73 -9.71 10.51
N LYS A 300 8.82 -10.01 9.80
CA LYS A 300 10.12 -9.33 9.94
C LYS A 300 10.66 -8.89 8.59
N LEU A 301 11.50 -7.86 8.62
CA LEU A 301 12.36 -7.46 7.51
C LEU A 301 13.81 -7.56 7.99
N LEU A 302 14.60 -8.41 7.34
CA LEU A 302 16.03 -8.55 7.58
C LEU A 302 16.77 -7.59 6.66
N VAL A 303 17.73 -6.86 7.21
CA VAL A 303 18.60 -5.95 6.46
C VAL A 303 20.03 -6.44 6.57
N PHE A 304 20.64 -6.70 5.42
CA PHE A 304 21.99 -7.21 5.31
C PHE A 304 22.96 -6.06 5.04
N ALA A 305 23.95 -5.96 5.92
CA ALA A 305 25.07 -5.04 5.76
C ALA A 305 26.36 -5.71 6.20
N ASN A 306 27.48 -5.34 5.57
CA ASN A 306 28.80 -5.91 5.87
C ASN A 306 28.82 -7.46 5.90
N ARG A 307 28.19 -8.11 4.92
CA ARG A 307 28.10 -9.57 4.77
C ARG A 307 27.38 -10.31 5.90
N ARG A 308 26.59 -9.61 6.72
CA ARG A 308 25.83 -10.16 7.85
C ARG A 308 24.43 -9.59 7.89
N VAL A 309 23.54 -10.22 8.67
CA VAL A 309 22.29 -9.57 9.05
C VAL A 309 22.63 -8.49 10.09
N ALA A 310 22.51 -7.23 9.73
CA ALA A 310 22.86 -6.12 10.60
C ALA A 310 21.68 -5.68 11.47
N LEU A 311 20.50 -5.67 10.86
CA LEU A 311 19.29 -5.13 11.46
C LEU A 311 18.09 -6.00 11.15
N ARG A 312 17.15 -6.04 12.09
CA ARG A 312 15.84 -6.65 11.91
C ARG A 312 14.77 -5.64 12.27
N TYR A 313 13.87 -5.35 11.34
CA TYR A 313 12.63 -4.64 11.64
C TYR A 313 11.51 -5.62 11.93
N SER A 314 10.70 -5.30 12.93
CA SER A 314 9.56 -6.10 13.35
C SER A 314 8.27 -5.32 13.12
N ILE A 315 7.39 -5.85 12.26
CA ILE A 315 6.11 -5.20 11.97
C ILE A 315 5.17 -5.24 13.17
N LEU A 316 5.37 -6.20 14.07
CA LEU A 316 4.56 -6.38 15.28
C LEU A 316 4.81 -5.23 16.26
N THR A 317 6.07 -4.85 16.43
CA THR A 317 6.50 -3.88 17.43
C THR A 317 6.76 -2.49 16.85
N ASN A 318 6.69 -2.37 15.51
CA ASN A 318 7.10 -1.21 14.73
C ASN A 318 8.45 -0.66 15.20
N SER A 319 9.47 -1.53 15.24
CA SER A 319 10.77 -1.17 15.79
C SER A 319 11.90 -1.95 15.12
N TRP A 320 13.06 -1.30 15.05
CA TRP A 320 14.33 -1.92 14.64
C TRP A 320 15.03 -2.57 15.82
N THR A 321 15.73 -3.67 15.57
CA THR A 321 16.63 -4.33 16.52
C THR A 321 17.98 -4.50 15.86
N TRP A 322 19.02 -4.00 16.52
CA TRP A 322 20.41 -4.31 16.17
C TRP A 322 20.68 -5.77 16.45
N LEU A 323 21.20 -6.47 15.44
CA LEU A 323 21.58 -7.86 15.60
C LEU A 323 23.08 -7.95 15.88
N GLY A 324 23.42 -8.60 16.99
CA GLY A 324 24.80 -8.95 17.32
C GLY A 324 25.24 -10.23 16.62
N HIS A 325 26.30 -10.85 17.15
CA HIS A 325 26.82 -12.12 16.62
C HIS A 325 25.88 -13.32 16.84
N ALA A 326 24.96 -13.25 17.80
CA ALA A 326 24.07 -14.35 18.16
C ALA A 326 23.04 -14.72 17.07
N ASP A 327 22.66 -13.77 16.21
CA ASP A 327 21.68 -13.95 15.13
C ASP A 327 22.34 -13.98 13.73
N ALA A 328 23.66 -14.18 13.69
CA ALA A 328 24.42 -14.18 12.46
C ALA A 328 24.20 -15.44 11.63
N MET A 329 24.27 -15.30 10.31
CA MET A 329 24.43 -16.45 9.40
C MET A 329 25.66 -17.26 9.81
N ASN A 330 25.60 -18.58 9.59
CA ASN A 330 26.75 -19.47 9.85
C ASN A 330 27.92 -19.10 8.93
N THR A 331 27.63 -18.73 7.68
CA THR A 331 28.61 -18.22 6.73
C THR A 331 28.26 -16.77 6.33
N PRO A 332 29.02 -15.77 6.82
CA PRO A 332 28.90 -14.39 6.34
C PRO A 332 29.09 -14.31 4.82
N ARG A 333 28.17 -13.65 4.12
CA ARG A 333 28.09 -13.64 2.66
C ARG A 333 27.54 -12.33 2.09
N SER A 334 27.92 -12.00 0.85
CA SER A 334 27.31 -10.94 0.02
C SER A 334 27.00 -11.43 -1.38
N CYS A 335 26.10 -10.75 -2.12
CA CYS A 335 25.76 -11.07 -3.50
C CYS A 335 25.25 -12.51 -3.68
N PHE A 336 24.48 -12.99 -2.72
CA PHE A 336 23.86 -14.32 -2.74
C PHE A 336 22.47 -14.25 -3.37
N GLY A 337 21.94 -15.39 -3.79
CA GLY A 337 20.53 -15.50 -4.14
C GLY A 337 19.72 -15.67 -2.86
N SER A 338 18.62 -14.93 -2.72
CA SER A 338 17.73 -15.03 -1.57
C SER A 338 16.26 -15.06 -1.96
N ALA A 339 15.45 -15.77 -1.18
CA ALA A 339 14.00 -15.75 -1.29
C ALA A 339 13.36 -16.18 0.03
N SER A 340 12.09 -15.84 0.23
CA SER A 340 11.35 -16.25 1.42
C SER A 340 10.03 -16.93 1.08
N VAL A 341 9.61 -17.83 1.97
CA VAL A 341 8.31 -18.49 1.92
C VAL A 341 7.75 -18.57 3.34
N GLY A 342 6.66 -17.86 3.58
CA GLY A 342 6.07 -17.71 4.91
C GLY A 342 7.08 -17.17 5.92
N GLU A 343 7.43 -17.99 6.90
CA GLU A 343 8.32 -17.64 8.03
C GLU A 343 9.79 -17.97 7.81
N LYS A 344 10.10 -18.54 6.66
CA LYS A 344 11.43 -19.03 6.34
C LYS A 344 12.05 -18.21 5.23
N ALA A 345 13.30 -17.85 5.42
CA ALA A 345 14.13 -17.21 4.42
C ALA A 345 15.24 -18.16 4.02
N TYR A 346 15.60 -18.17 2.74
CA TYR A 346 16.60 -19.04 2.17
C TYR A 346 17.64 -18.17 1.48
N VAL A 347 18.92 -18.48 1.71
CA VAL A 347 20.05 -17.82 1.08
C VAL A 347 20.99 -18.87 0.51
N ALA A 348 21.54 -18.63 -0.68
CA ALA A 348 22.46 -19.56 -1.32
C ALA A 348 23.50 -18.84 -2.17
N GLY A 349 24.72 -19.35 -2.15
CA GLY A 349 25.84 -18.77 -2.85
C GLY A 349 26.32 -17.45 -2.25
N GLY A 350 26.82 -16.57 -3.11
CA GLY A 350 27.46 -15.31 -2.73
C GLY A 350 28.97 -15.45 -2.52
N THR A 351 29.56 -14.45 -1.88
CA THR A 351 30.98 -14.40 -1.55
C THR A 351 31.24 -14.23 -0.07
N ASP A 352 32.19 -14.98 0.48
CA ASP A 352 32.65 -14.84 1.87
C ASP A 352 33.54 -13.61 2.08
N SER A 353 34.03 -13.38 3.31
CA SER A 353 34.95 -12.28 3.66
C SER A 353 36.24 -12.24 2.81
N SER A 354 36.70 -13.38 2.32
CA SER A 354 37.88 -13.54 1.46
C SER A 354 37.55 -13.46 -0.04
N TYR A 355 36.33 -13.04 -0.40
CA TYR A 355 35.84 -12.98 -1.78
C TYR A 355 35.79 -14.34 -2.49
N ARG A 356 35.77 -15.45 -1.74
CA ARG A 356 35.58 -16.78 -2.31
C ARG A 356 34.10 -16.99 -2.57
N GLU A 357 33.78 -17.45 -3.77
CA GLU A 357 32.44 -17.86 -4.13
C GLU A 357 31.98 -19.05 -3.28
N LEU A 358 30.71 -19.06 -2.90
CA LEU A 358 30.13 -20.06 -2.03
C LEU A 358 29.19 -20.95 -2.84
N SER A 359 29.16 -22.24 -2.51
CA SER A 359 28.07 -23.15 -2.85
C SER A 359 27.15 -23.44 -1.66
N SER A 360 27.52 -22.99 -0.46
CA SER A 360 26.74 -23.23 0.75
C SER A 360 25.39 -22.49 0.67
N ALA A 361 24.39 -23.09 1.31
CA ALA A 361 23.06 -22.52 1.46
C ALA A 361 22.61 -22.62 2.92
N GLU A 362 21.76 -21.68 3.34
CA GLU A 362 21.25 -21.59 4.71
C GLU A 362 19.79 -21.18 4.70
N MET A 363 19.05 -21.66 5.70
CA MET A 363 17.65 -21.29 5.96
C MET A 363 17.56 -20.55 7.30
N TYR A 364 16.94 -19.38 7.29
CA TYR A 364 16.56 -18.65 8.48
C TYR A 364 15.13 -18.96 8.87
N GLU A 365 14.91 -19.27 10.15
CA GLU A 365 13.58 -19.43 10.76
C GLU A 365 13.23 -18.16 11.56
N SER A 366 12.19 -17.45 11.16
CA SER A 366 11.90 -16.12 11.72
C SER A 366 11.28 -16.12 13.11
N GLU A 367 10.69 -17.23 13.57
CA GLU A 367 10.13 -17.35 14.92
C GLU A 367 11.22 -17.68 15.95
N THR A 368 12.20 -18.53 15.61
CA THR A 368 13.31 -18.90 16.51
C THR A 368 14.54 -18.01 16.33
N HIS A 369 14.60 -17.22 15.26
CA HIS A 369 15.73 -16.40 14.87
C HIS A 369 17.03 -17.18 14.59
N THR A 370 16.89 -18.44 14.18
CA THR A 370 18.04 -19.32 13.96
C THR A 370 18.31 -19.55 12.48
N TRP A 371 19.60 -19.62 12.14
CA TRP A 371 20.08 -20.07 10.83
C TRP A 371 20.45 -21.55 10.87
N ALA A 372 19.88 -22.35 9.97
CA ALA A 372 20.21 -23.75 9.79
C ALA A 372 20.93 -23.97 8.45
N PRO A 373 22.04 -24.73 8.40
CA PRO A 373 22.69 -25.06 7.15
C PRO A 373 21.78 -25.96 6.29
N LEU A 374 21.81 -25.74 4.98
CA LEU A 374 21.23 -26.62 3.97
C LEU A 374 22.34 -27.37 3.25
N PRO A 375 22.03 -28.46 2.52
CA PRO A 375 22.96 -29.06 1.58
C PRO A 375 23.54 -28.00 0.64
N SER A 376 24.81 -28.13 0.30
CA SER A 376 25.45 -27.22 -0.66
C SER A 376 24.90 -27.44 -2.07
N MET A 377 24.85 -26.37 -2.85
CA MET A 377 24.66 -26.42 -4.29
C MET A 377 25.79 -27.19 -4.97
N ASN A 378 25.52 -27.67 -6.18
CA ASN A 378 26.47 -28.38 -7.02
C ASN A 378 27.56 -27.44 -7.55
N ARG A 379 27.22 -26.17 -7.79
CA ARG A 379 28.17 -25.15 -8.27
C ARG A 379 28.18 -23.95 -7.35
N SER A 380 29.38 -23.48 -7.02
CA SER A 380 29.57 -22.22 -6.32
C SER A 380 29.32 -21.04 -7.25
N ARG A 381 28.61 -20.03 -6.75
CA ARG A 381 28.16 -18.89 -7.56
C ARG A 381 27.98 -17.64 -6.70
N TYR A 382 28.15 -16.47 -7.31
CA TYR A 382 27.84 -15.18 -6.69
C TYR A 382 27.19 -14.23 -7.72
N LYS A 383 26.59 -13.13 -7.26
CA LYS A 383 25.71 -12.27 -8.08
C LYS A 383 24.61 -13.09 -8.77
N CYS A 384 24.02 -14.01 -8.03
CA CYS A 384 22.89 -14.83 -8.48
C CYS A 384 21.59 -14.32 -7.86
N SER A 385 20.45 -14.74 -8.42
CA SER A 385 19.13 -14.35 -7.94
C SER A 385 18.40 -15.55 -7.32
N GLY A 386 17.64 -15.30 -6.26
CA GLY A 386 16.83 -16.32 -5.60
C GLY A 386 15.34 -16.10 -5.84
N ALA A 387 14.58 -17.17 -6.01
CA ALA A 387 13.11 -17.09 -6.08
C ALA A 387 12.44 -18.35 -5.54
N PHE A 388 11.21 -18.20 -5.05
CA PHE A 388 10.32 -19.33 -4.78
C PHE A 388 9.34 -19.51 -5.92
N MET A 389 9.27 -20.71 -6.46
CA MET A 389 8.36 -21.11 -7.54
C MET A 389 8.04 -22.60 -7.35
N ASP A 390 6.83 -23.04 -7.66
CA ASP A 390 6.42 -24.46 -7.53
C ASP A 390 6.77 -25.12 -6.18
N GLY A 391 6.72 -24.34 -5.10
CA GLY A 391 7.06 -24.81 -3.75
C GLY A 391 8.53 -25.16 -3.54
N LYS A 392 9.44 -24.75 -4.44
CA LYS A 392 10.89 -24.97 -4.37
C LYS A 392 11.66 -23.65 -4.39
N PHE A 393 12.90 -23.70 -3.91
CA PHE A 393 13.80 -22.54 -3.93
C PHE A 393 14.75 -22.63 -5.14
N TYR A 394 14.69 -21.65 -6.03
CA TYR A 394 15.50 -21.57 -7.24
C TYR A 394 16.62 -20.55 -7.06
N VAL A 395 17.84 -20.92 -7.48
CA VAL A 395 19.01 -20.03 -7.52
C VAL A 395 19.50 -19.92 -8.95
N ILE A 396 19.29 -18.76 -9.55
CA ILE A 396 19.35 -18.55 -11.00
C ILE A 396 20.59 -17.74 -11.35
N GLY A 397 21.34 -18.26 -12.32
CA GLY A 397 22.49 -17.59 -12.92
C GLY A 397 23.63 -17.30 -11.95
N GLY A 398 24.27 -16.14 -12.16
CA GLY A 398 25.43 -15.68 -11.41
C GLY A 398 26.76 -15.96 -12.10
N LEU A 399 27.84 -15.72 -11.38
CA LEU A 399 29.21 -15.84 -11.85
C LEU A 399 29.98 -16.88 -11.04
N THR A 400 30.91 -17.57 -11.71
CA THR A 400 31.95 -18.38 -11.06
C THR A 400 33.17 -17.51 -10.71
N ARG A 401 34.15 -18.07 -10.00
CA ARG A 401 35.42 -17.41 -9.68
C ARG A 401 36.15 -16.85 -10.89
N SER A 402 36.15 -17.60 -11.99
CA SER A 402 36.78 -17.22 -13.26
C SER A 402 35.99 -16.12 -13.99
N ARG A 403 34.92 -15.60 -13.37
CA ARG A 403 33.96 -14.66 -13.95
C ARG A 403 33.22 -15.24 -15.16
N GLU A 404 33.12 -16.56 -15.21
CA GLU A 404 32.28 -17.24 -16.18
C GLU A 404 30.82 -17.06 -15.80
N LEU A 405 30.00 -16.71 -16.79
CA LEU A 405 28.58 -16.55 -16.62
C LEU A 405 27.90 -17.92 -16.54
N LEU A 406 27.20 -18.18 -15.43
CA LEU A 406 26.36 -19.35 -15.30
C LEU A 406 25.02 -19.08 -15.96
N THR A 407 24.66 -19.90 -16.95
CA THR A 407 23.31 -19.93 -17.54
C THR A 407 22.37 -20.91 -16.83
N CYS A 408 22.91 -21.75 -15.95
CA CYS A 408 22.16 -22.76 -15.21
C CYS A 408 21.49 -22.18 -13.95
N CYS A 409 20.36 -22.76 -13.59
CA CYS A 409 19.72 -22.63 -12.29
C CYS A 409 19.96 -23.88 -11.45
N GLU A 410 19.90 -23.74 -10.14
CA GLU A 410 19.76 -24.87 -9.23
C GLU A 410 18.46 -24.76 -8.45
N GLU A 411 17.64 -25.81 -8.48
CA GLU A 411 16.41 -25.92 -7.70
C GLU A 411 16.67 -26.75 -6.44
N TYR A 412 16.28 -26.23 -5.28
CA TYR A 412 16.27 -26.95 -4.02
C TYR A 412 14.87 -27.44 -3.72
N ASP A 413 14.72 -28.77 -3.68
CA ASP A 413 13.50 -29.43 -3.26
C ASP A 413 13.47 -29.53 -1.73
N LEU A 414 12.51 -28.85 -1.09
CA LEU A 414 12.42 -28.78 0.37
C LEU A 414 12.08 -30.14 1.00
N ASN A 415 11.38 -31.02 0.27
CA ASN A 415 10.97 -32.34 0.76
C ASN A 415 12.12 -33.33 0.64
N ARG A 416 12.78 -33.35 -0.52
CA ARG A 416 13.94 -34.24 -0.77
C ARG A 416 15.22 -33.74 -0.12
N ARG A 417 15.27 -32.46 0.23
CA ARG A 417 16.46 -31.76 0.76
C ARG A 417 17.66 -31.97 -0.15
N SER A 418 17.46 -31.69 -1.44
CA SER A 418 18.49 -31.91 -2.47
C SER A 418 18.42 -30.84 -3.55
N TRP A 419 19.57 -30.50 -4.11
CA TRP A 419 19.69 -29.61 -5.25
C TRP A 419 19.67 -30.38 -6.57
N ARG A 420 19.02 -29.81 -7.58
CA ARG A 420 19.06 -30.27 -8.96
C ARG A 420 19.45 -29.13 -9.89
N VAL A 421 20.40 -29.39 -10.78
CA VAL A 421 20.80 -28.44 -11.82
C VAL A 421 19.78 -28.44 -12.96
N ILE A 422 19.41 -27.26 -13.41
CA ILE A 422 18.60 -27.00 -14.59
C ILE A 422 19.44 -26.13 -15.53
N ASP A 423 19.85 -26.69 -16.67
CA ASP A 423 20.69 -25.99 -17.62
C ASP A 423 19.92 -24.90 -18.38
N ASN A 424 20.65 -23.85 -18.80
CA ASN A 424 20.19 -22.78 -19.69
C ASN A 424 18.98 -21.94 -19.23
N MET A 425 18.59 -21.99 -17.95
CA MET A 425 17.46 -21.22 -17.42
C MET A 425 17.67 -19.70 -17.42
N SER A 426 18.91 -19.22 -17.34
CA SER A 426 19.25 -17.78 -17.43
C SER A 426 19.99 -17.41 -18.70
N GLN A 427 19.93 -18.25 -19.73
CA GLN A 427 20.49 -17.94 -21.03
C GLN A 427 19.75 -16.74 -21.65
N GLY A 428 20.47 -15.69 -22.03
CA GLY A 428 19.90 -14.44 -22.56
C GLY A 428 19.51 -13.39 -21.50
N LEU A 429 19.53 -13.71 -20.19
CA LEU A 429 19.17 -12.74 -19.14
C LEU A 429 20.33 -11.82 -18.70
N ASN A 430 21.57 -12.12 -19.12
CA ASN A 430 22.79 -11.47 -18.65
C ASN A 430 23.77 -11.25 -19.81
N GLU A 431 23.31 -10.72 -20.95
CA GLU A 431 24.16 -10.51 -22.12
C GLU A 431 25.28 -9.48 -21.88
N THR A 432 25.20 -8.69 -20.81
CA THR A 432 26.22 -7.72 -20.43
C THR A 432 27.18 -8.28 -19.37
N LYS A 433 28.48 -8.28 -19.68
CA LYS A 433 29.59 -8.81 -18.85
C LYS A 433 29.76 -8.13 -17.49
N LEU A 434 29.01 -7.08 -17.18
CA LEU A 434 29.22 -6.26 -16.00
C LEU A 434 27.89 -5.69 -15.49
N VAL A 435 27.62 -6.02 -14.21
CA VAL A 435 26.82 -5.26 -13.22
C VAL A 435 25.38 -5.75 -13.05
N ALA A 436 25.07 -6.17 -11.81
CA ALA A 436 23.80 -6.64 -11.24
C ALA A 436 23.40 -8.12 -11.49
N PRO A 437 22.84 -8.82 -10.47
CA PRO A 437 22.17 -10.10 -10.67
C PRO A 437 20.86 -9.90 -11.45
N PRO A 438 20.33 -10.93 -12.15
CA PRO A 438 19.05 -10.85 -12.85
C PRO A 438 17.95 -10.31 -11.94
N LEU A 439 17.28 -9.23 -12.36
CA LEU A 439 16.11 -8.74 -11.64
C LEU A 439 14.94 -9.67 -11.94
N ILE A 440 14.54 -10.49 -10.97
CA ILE A 440 13.52 -11.51 -11.19
C ILE A 440 12.30 -11.31 -10.30
N ALA A 441 11.15 -11.76 -10.79
CA ALA A 441 9.90 -11.83 -10.04
C ALA A 441 9.19 -13.14 -10.38
N VAL A 442 8.44 -13.69 -9.42
CA VAL A 442 7.57 -14.85 -9.67
C VAL A 442 6.12 -14.43 -9.47
N VAL A 443 5.29 -14.63 -10.49
CA VAL A 443 3.86 -14.32 -10.47
C VAL A 443 3.10 -15.53 -10.98
N ASN A 444 2.12 -16.03 -10.22
CA ASN A 444 1.34 -17.23 -10.59
C ASN A 444 2.21 -18.45 -10.96
N ASN A 445 3.31 -18.68 -10.22
CA ASN A 445 4.33 -19.70 -10.51
C ASN A 445 5.05 -19.56 -11.85
N GLU A 446 5.01 -18.39 -12.47
CA GLU A 446 5.80 -18.08 -13.65
C GLU A 446 6.91 -17.10 -13.28
N LEU A 447 8.11 -17.33 -13.83
CA LEU A 447 9.29 -16.53 -13.57
C LEU A 447 9.43 -15.43 -14.63
N TYR A 448 9.57 -14.20 -14.18
CA TYR A 448 9.78 -13.02 -14.99
C TYR A 448 11.16 -12.45 -14.68
N ALA A 449 11.83 -11.92 -15.70
CA ALA A 449 13.09 -11.21 -15.56
C ALA A 449 12.99 -9.83 -16.20
N ALA A 450 13.57 -8.81 -15.58
CA ALA A 450 13.67 -7.49 -16.18
C ALA A 450 15.06 -7.31 -16.80
N ASP A 451 15.11 -6.97 -18.08
CA ASP A 451 16.35 -6.62 -18.75
C ASP A 451 16.59 -5.11 -18.61
N TYR A 452 17.69 -4.75 -17.97
CA TYR A 452 18.11 -3.37 -17.75
C TYR A 452 19.18 -2.91 -18.75
N SER A 453 19.59 -3.77 -19.70
CA SER A 453 20.76 -3.52 -20.52
C SER A 453 20.54 -2.48 -21.61
N GLU A 454 19.39 -2.45 -22.32
CA GLU A 454 19.21 -1.45 -23.39
C GLU A 454 17.81 -0.81 -23.54
N ASN A 455 16.69 -1.39 -23.06
CA ASN A 455 15.34 -0.83 -23.32
C ASN A 455 14.32 -0.83 -22.15
N ASN A 456 14.67 -1.20 -20.92
CA ASN A 456 13.68 -1.44 -19.82
C ASN A 456 12.57 -2.44 -20.18
N GLU A 457 12.83 -3.37 -21.11
CA GLU A 457 11.86 -4.38 -21.51
C GLU A 457 11.77 -5.47 -20.43
N LEU A 458 10.54 -5.76 -19.97
CA LEU A 458 10.28 -6.91 -19.11
C LEU A 458 10.22 -8.16 -19.98
N THR A 459 11.07 -9.16 -19.70
CA THR A 459 11.00 -10.47 -20.36
C THR A 459 10.30 -11.47 -19.46
N ALA A 460 9.13 -11.95 -19.88
CA ALA A 460 8.45 -13.06 -19.23
C ALA A 460 9.09 -14.39 -19.65
N GLY A 461 9.20 -15.37 -18.76
CA GLY A 461 9.68 -16.72 -19.09
C GLY A 461 8.68 -17.79 -18.66
N GLN A 462 8.36 -18.74 -19.54
CA GLN A 462 7.47 -19.87 -19.23
C GLN A 462 8.19 -21.22 -19.38
N GLN A 463 7.94 -22.16 -18.46
CA GLN A 463 8.45 -23.53 -18.56
C GLN A 463 7.57 -24.30 -19.53
N VAL A 464 8.14 -24.75 -20.64
CA VAL A 464 7.46 -25.66 -21.56
C VAL A 464 8.40 -26.84 -21.83
N ASP A 465 8.02 -28.04 -21.40
CA ASP A 465 8.75 -29.29 -21.61
C ASP A 465 10.25 -29.23 -21.24
N HIS A 466 10.55 -28.80 -20.01
CA HIS A 466 11.93 -28.67 -19.49
C HIS A 466 12.83 -27.70 -20.29
N SER A 467 12.26 -26.89 -21.18
CA SER A 467 12.89 -25.78 -21.87
C SER A 467 12.16 -24.48 -21.52
N TRP A 468 12.89 -23.42 -21.20
CA TRP A 468 12.28 -22.12 -20.86
C TRP A 468 12.32 -21.22 -22.09
N LYS A 469 11.18 -20.67 -22.48
CA LYS A 469 11.08 -19.70 -23.57
C LYS A 469 10.79 -18.32 -23.01
N ILE A 470 11.48 -17.32 -23.57
CA ILE A 470 11.13 -15.91 -23.40
C ILE A 470 9.74 -15.73 -24.03
N ALA A 471 8.74 -15.52 -23.18
CA ALA A 471 7.32 -15.51 -23.52
C ALA A 471 6.87 -14.17 -24.11
N CYS A 472 7.37 -13.03 -23.63
CA CYS A 472 7.07 -11.69 -24.15
C CYS A 472 8.16 -10.69 -23.71
N THR A 473 8.53 -9.76 -24.59
CA THR A 473 9.10 -8.44 -24.25
C THR A 473 7.94 -7.43 -24.16
N PHE A 474 7.88 -6.65 -23.08
CA PHE A 474 6.85 -5.61 -22.88
C PHE A 474 7.36 -4.21 -23.17
#